data_AF-A0A1V1SX96-F1
#
_entry.id   AF-A0A1V1SX96-F1
#
_cell.length_a   1.000
_cell.length_b   1.000
_cell.length_c   1.000
_cell.angle_alpha   90.00
_cell.angle_beta   90.00
_cell.angle_gamma   90.00
#
_symmetry.space_group_name_H-M   'P 1'
#
loop_
_entity.id
_entity.type
_entity.pdbx_description
1 polymer ?
#
loop_
_entity_poly.entity_id
_entity_poly.type
_entity_poly.pdbx_seq_one_letter_code
_entity_poly.pdbx_strand_id
1 'polypeptide(L)'
;MAVGQVSFKDPRKVKRVLVPQRENAIVNRLNKTRVEKQPDLFEEKEEHLRQLRKRDQAARQERKKEEARIAKERSEKKWQKDHAYDELFSEENLEASSNQNRPEDWEDDFM
;
A
#
# COMPACT_ATOMS: atom_id res chain seq x y z
N MET A 1 -47.06 0.11 34.09
CA MET A 1 -47.27 0.35 32.64
C MET A 1 -48.00 -0.86 32.08
N ALA A 2 -49.04 -0.66 31.27
CA ALA A 2 -49.79 -1.76 30.68
C ALA A 2 -48.92 -2.53 29.68
N VAL A 3 -49.14 -3.84 29.58
CA VAL A 3 -48.42 -4.70 28.64
C VAL A 3 -48.66 -4.18 27.21
N GLY A 4 -47.60 -3.85 26.48
CA GLY A 4 -47.66 -3.29 25.13
C GLY A 4 -47.44 -1.77 25.01
N GLN A 5 -47.18 -1.07 26.12
CA GLN A 5 -46.85 0.36 26.06
C GLN A 5 -45.43 0.57 25.48
N VAL A 6 -45.37 0.99 24.21
CA VAL A 6 -44.13 1.38 23.53
C VAL A 6 -43.92 2.88 23.74
N SER A 7 -42.79 3.27 24.35
CA SER A 7 -42.45 4.69 24.58
C SER A 7 -41.09 5.03 23.96
N PHE A 8 -40.91 6.29 23.59
CA PHE A 8 -39.63 6.77 23.07
C PHE A 8 -38.62 6.91 24.21
N LYS A 9 -37.37 6.49 23.97
CA LYS A 9 -36.27 6.61 24.94
C LYS A 9 -35.96 8.06 25.32
N ASP A 10 -36.07 8.98 24.37
CA ASP A 10 -35.82 10.42 24.59
C ASP A 10 -36.84 11.27 23.80
N PRO A 11 -37.78 11.96 24.49
CA PRO A 11 -38.81 12.75 23.84
C PRO A 11 -38.26 14.01 23.14
N ARG A 12 -37.05 14.49 23.50
CA ARG A 12 -36.45 15.68 22.87
C ARG A 12 -35.97 15.42 21.44
N LYS A 13 -35.69 14.14 21.13
CA LYS A 13 -35.27 13.71 19.79
C LYS A 13 -36.45 13.38 18.87
N VAL A 14 -37.69 13.51 19.36
CA VAL A 14 -38.89 13.17 18.59
C VAL A 14 -39.47 14.43 17.96
N LYS A 15 -39.46 14.47 16.63
CA LYS A 15 -40.18 15.50 15.87
C LYS A 15 -41.67 15.13 15.81
N ARG A 16 -42.53 15.91 16.45
CA ARG A 16 -43.99 15.72 16.40
C ARG A 16 -44.58 16.66 15.36
N VAL A 17 -45.42 16.14 14.48
CA VAL A 17 -46.13 16.91 13.46
C VAL A 17 -47.62 16.74 13.69
N LEU A 18 -48.35 17.85 13.75
CA LEU A 18 -49.81 17.83 13.84
C LEU A 18 -50.37 17.52 12.45
N VAL A 19 -51.11 16.42 12.33
CA VAL A 19 -51.78 16.04 11.09
C VAL A 19 -53.28 16.40 11.23
N PRO A 20 -53.78 17.42 10.52
CA PRO A 20 -55.17 17.87 10.66
C PRO A 20 -56.18 16.87 10.07
N GLN A 21 -55.84 16.21 8.96
CA GLN A 21 -56.66 15.18 8.33
C GLN A 21 -55.79 14.12 7.68
N ARG A 22 -56.19 12.85 7.79
CA ARG A 22 -55.51 11.72 7.14
C ARG A 22 -56.22 11.38 5.83
N GLU A 23 -55.52 11.55 4.72
CA GLU A 23 -56.01 11.12 3.40
C GLU A 23 -55.49 9.72 3.04
N ASN A 24 -56.39 8.73 3.06
CA ASN A 24 -56.02 7.33 2.82
C ASN A 24 -55.52 7.05 1.40
N ALA A 25 -55.99 7.81 0.40
CA ALA A 25 -55.56 7.63 -0.99
C ALA A 25 -54.06 7.96 -1.18
N ILE A 26 -53.59 9.03 -0.55
CA ILE A 26 -52.17 9.44 -0.58
C ILE A 26 -51.31 8.41 0.15
N VAL A 27 -51.72 7.98 1.35
CA VAL A 27 -51.00 6.98 2.15
C VAL A 27 -50.86 5.67 1.38
N ASN A 28 -51.93 5.21 0.72
CA ASN A 28 -51.91 3.98 -0.06
C ASN A 28 -50.98 4.08 -1.29
N ARG A 29 -50.89 5.26 -1.93
CA ARG A 29 -49.95 5.49 -3.04
C ARG A 29 -48.50 5.48 -2.55
N LEU A 30 -48.21 6.15 -1.42
CA LEU A 30 -46.87 6.20 -0.83
C LEU A 30 -46.39 4.83 -0.36
N ASN A 31 -47.27 4.03 0.26
CA ASN A 31 -46.93 2.67 0.68
C ASN A 31 -46.64 1.76 -0.52
N LYS A 32 -47.34 1.94 -1.65
CA LYS A 32 -47.06 1.20 -2.89
C LYS A 32 -45.69 1.53 -3.48
N THR A 33 -45.19 2.75 -3.27
CA THR A 33 -43.86 3.17 -3.76
C THR A 33 -42.75 2.99 -2.73
N ARG A 34 -43.06 2.52 -1.51
CA ARG A 34 -42.08 2.35 -0.44
C ARG A 34 -41.18 1.17 -0.77
N VAL A 35 -39.95 1.45 -1.17
CA VAL A 35 -38.90 0.43 -1.34
C VAL A 35 -38.14 0.30 -0.03
N GLU A 36 -38.43 -0.75 0.73
CA GLU A 36 -37.62 -1.12 1.88
C GLU A 36 -36.44 -1.93 1.38
N LYS A 37 -35.25 -1.31 1.37
CA LYS A 37 -34.01 -2.06 1.23
C LYS A 37 -33.62 -2.53 2.62
N GLN A 38 -33.46 -3.83 2.78
CA GLN A 38 -32.87 -4.44 3.96
C GLN A 38 -31.44 -4.87 3.60
N PRO A 39 -30.48 -3.93 3.47
CA PRO A 39 -29.11 -4.32 3.21
C PRO A 39 -28.58 -5.15 4.38
N ASP A 40 -27.82 -6.20 4.07
CA ASP A 40 -27.10 -6.94 5.09
C ASP A 40 -25.91 -6.09 5.58
N LEU A 41 -26.12 -5.44 6.72
CA LEU A 41 -25.12 -4.57 7.35
C LEU A 41 -23.84 -5.34 7.73
N PHE A 42 -23.93 -6.66 7.91
CA PHE A 42 -22.75 -7.47 8.22
C PHE A 42 -21.86 -7.64 6.98
N GLU A 43 -22.47 -7.91 5.83
CA GLU A 43 -21.76 -8.05 4.56
C GLU A 43 -21.08 -6.74 4.14
N GLU A 44 -21.78 -5.61 4.22
CA GLU A 44 -21.20 -4.29 3.89
C GLU A 44 -20.01 -3.96 4.80
N LYS A 45 -20.12 -4.28 6.09
CA LYS A 45 -19.03 -4.07 7.06
C LYS A 45 -17.83 -4.96 6.72
N GLU A 46 -18.06 -6.24 6.41
CA GLU A 46 -16.99 -7.17 6.04
C GLU A 46 -16.31 -6.76 4.74
N GLU A 47 -17.06 -6.29 3.74
CA GLU A 47 -16.50 -5.78 2.49
C GLU A 47 -15.61 -4.57 2.75
N HIS A 48 -16.09 -3.60 3.53
CA HIS A 48 -15.33 -2.41 3.89
C HIS A 48 -14.02 -2.77 4.62
N LEU A 49 -14.09 -3.69 5.60
CA LEU A 49 -12.90 -4.18 6.32
C LEU A 49 -11.93 -4.93 5.40
N ARG A 50 -12.44 -5.70 4.44
CA ARG A 50 -11.63 -6.41 3.43
C ARG A 50 -10.90 -5.43 2.52
N GLN A 51 -11.57 -4.37 2.08
CA GLN A 51 -10.96 -3.30 1.27
C GLN A 51 -9.85 -2.58 2.05
N LEU A 52 -10.09 -2.26 3.32
CA LEU A 52 -9.10 -1.62 4.20
C LEU A 52 -7.85 -2.50 4.37
N ARG A 53 -8.03 -3.81 4.61
CA ARG A 53 -6.93 -4.78 4.72
C ARG A 53 -6.12 -4.90 3.43
N LYS A 54 -6.79 -4.95 2.27
CA LYS A 54 -6.11 -4.99 0.96
C LYS A 54 -5.25 -3.75 0.73
N ARG A 55 -5.77 -2.57 1.08
CA ARG A 55 -5.04 -1.30 0.96
C ARG A 55 -3.79 -1.28 1.84
N ASP A 56 -3.91 -1.70 3.08
CA ASP A 56 -2.76 -1.76 4.00
C ASP A 56 -1.71 -2.79 3.56
N GLN A 57 -2.15 -3.96 3.07
CA GLN A 57 -1.24 -4.97 2.53
C GLN A 57 -0.48 -4.43 1.29
N ALA A 58 -1.17 -3.73 0.39
CA ALA A 58 -0.55 -3.13 -0.79
C ALA A 58 0.51 -2.10 -0.39
N ALA A 59 0.19 -1.21 0.55
CA ALA A 59 1.14 -0.22 1.06
C ALA A 59 2.37 -0.86 1.73
N ARG A 60 2.19 -1.95 2.49
CA ARG A 60 3.30 -2.71 3.08
C ARG A 60 4.19 -3.38 2.03
N GLN A 61 3.59 -3.93 0.98
CA GLN A 61 4.36 -4.53 -0.12
C GLN A 61 5.15 -3.50 -0.91
N GLU A 62 4.58 -2.31 -1.14
CA GLU A 62 5.26 -1.22 -1.82
C GLU A 62 6.50 -0.75 -1.04
N ARG A 63 6.34 -0.51 0.27
CA ARG A 63 7.49 -0.18 1.15
C ARG A 63 8.57 -1.24 1.11
N LYS A 64 8.19 -2.52 1.21
CA LYS A 64 9.15 -3.63 1.15
C LYS A 64 9.89 -3.70 -0.20
N LYS A 65 9.22 -3.40 -1.31
CA LYS A 65 9.84 -3.35 -2.65
C LYS A 65 10.82 -2.19 -2.76
N GLU A 66 10.46 -1.02 -2.23
CA GLU A 66 11.33 0.15 -2.24
C GLU A 66 12.58 -0.08 -1.37
N GLU A 67 12.40 -0.59 -0.14
CA GLU A 67 13.50 -0.98 0.74
C GLU A 67 14.43 -2.02 0.09
N ALA A 68 13.87 -3.03 -0.59
CA ALA A 68 14.66 -4.02 -1.31
C ALA A 68 15.44 -3.42 -2.48
N ARG A 69 14.88 -2.43 -3.19
CA ARG A 69 15.57 -1.72 -4.27
C ARG A 69 16.74 -0.90 -3.73
N ILE A 70 16.52 -0.16 -2.65
CA ILE A 70 17.57 0.61 -1.96
C ILE A 70 18.66 -0.31 -1.42
N ALA A 71 18.30 -1.45 -0.84
CA ALA A 71 19.25 -2.43 -0.34
C ALA A 71 20.12 -3.01 -1.47
N LYS A 72 19.53 -3.33 -2.63
CA LYS A 72 20.26 -3.78 -3.81
C LYS A 72 21.24 -2.73 -4.32
N GLU A 73 20.79 -1.48 -4.47
CA GLU A 73 21.65 -0.38 -4.92
C GLU A 73 22.81 -0.15 -3.95
N ARG A 74 22.56 -0.25 -2.63
CA ARG A 74 23.62 -0.17 -1.61
C ARG A 74 24.59 -1.34 -1.68
N SER A 75 24.10 -2.57 -1.90
CA SER A 75 24.96 -3.74 -2.04
C SER A 75 25.81 -3.68 -3.30
N GLU A 76 25.25 -3.21 -4.42
CA GLU A 76 25.97 -3.02 -5.67
C GLU A 76 27.05 -1.95 -5.53
N LYS A 77 26.72 -0.80 -4.94
CA LYS A 77 27.72 0.26 -4.65
C LYS A 77 28.82 -0.21 -3.70
N LYS A 78 28.48 -1.04 -2.70
CA LYS A 78 29.47 -1.63 -1.80
C LYS A 78 30.37 -2.62 -2.56
N TRP A 79 29.78 -3.51 -3.34
CA TRP A 79 30.50 -4.48 -4.16
C TRP A 79 31.46 -3.79 -5.14
N GLN A 80 30.98 -2.76 -5.84
CA GLN A 80 31.81 -1.94 -6.73
C GLN A 80 32.99 -1.29 -6.00
N LYS A 81 32.79 -0.77 -4.78
CA LYS A 81 33.88 -0.19 -3.98
C LYS A 81 34.88 -1.23 -3.48
N ASP A 82 34.38 -2.39 -3.04
CA ASP A 82 35.20 -3.47 -2.50
C ASP A 82 36.04 -4.11 -3.62
N HIS A 83 35.47 -4.29 -4.83
CA HIS A 83 36.15 -4.90 -5.98
C HIS A 83 36.86 -3.88 -6.89
N ALA A 84 36.80 -2.58 -6.58
CA ALA A 84 37.46 -1.52 -7.36
C ALA A 84 38.99 -1.68 -7.43
N TYR A 85 39.59 -2.42 -6.49
CA TYR A 85 41.03 -2.66 -6.42
C TYR A 85 41.41 -4.11 -6.73
N ASP A 86 40.45 -5.01 -6.95
CA ASP A 86 40.75 -6.41 -7.26
C ASP A 86 41.48 -6.55 -8.60
N GLU A 87 41.11 -5.74 -9.59
CA GLU A 87 41.76 -5.73 -10.90
C GLU A 87 43.11 -4.95 -10.89
N LEU A 88 43.35 -4.09 -9.90
CA LEU A 88 44.59 -3.29 -9.82
C LEU A 88 45.78 -4.07 -9.26
N PHE A 89 45.54 -5.13 -8.49
CA PHE A 89 46.59 -6.00 -7.92
C PHE A 89 46.62 -7.39 -8.56
N SER A 90 46.10 -7.55 -9.78
CA SER A 90 46.25 -8.79 -10.54
C SER A 90 47.73 -9.06 -10.83
N GLU A 91 48.14 -10.34 -10.80
CA GLU A 91 49.53 -10.75 -11.07
C GLU A 91 50.01 -10.22 -12.43
N GLU A 92 49.12 -10.21 -13.43
CA GLU A 92 49.39 -9.65 -14.77
C GLU A 92 49.71 -8.14 -14.75
N ASN A 93 48.99 -7.34 -13.98
CA ASN A 93 49.24 -5.90 -13.86
C ASN A 93 50.50 -5.59 -13.03
N LEU A 94 50.80 -6.42 -12.03
CA LEU A 94 52.05 -6.37 -11.26
C LEU A 94 53.26 -6.76 -12.12
N GLU A 95 53.12 -7.75 -13.00
CA GLU A 95 54.16 -8.14 -13.95
C GLU A 95 54.38 -7.08 -15.04
N ALA A 96 53.31 -6.49 -15.58
CA ALA A 96 53.39 -5.43 -16.59
C ALA A 96 54.04 -4.13 -16.06
N SER A 97 53.85 -3.81 -14.77
CA SER A 97 54.49 -2.67 -14.10
C SER A 97 55.90 -2.95 -13.59
N SER A 98 56.35 -4.21 -13.62
CA SER A 98 57.69 -4.61 -13.20
C SER A 98 58.70 -4.54 -14.35
N ASN A 99 59.82 -3.86 -14.14
CA ASN A 99 60.92 -3.79 -15.10
C ASN A 99 61.85 -5.03 -15.05
N GLN A 100 61.56 -6.01 -14.19
CA GLN A 100 62.45 -7.16 -13.95
C GLN A 100 62.44 -8.20 -15.07
N ASN A 101 61.36 -8.31 -15.83
CA ASN A 101 61.17 -9.33 -16.88
C ASN A 101 61.14 -8.72 -18.30
N ARG A 102 61.73 -7.54 -18.52
CA ARG A 102 61.73 -6.88 -19.83
C ARG A 102 62.86 -7.39 -20.72
N PRO A 103 62.63 -7.60 -22.03
CA PRO A 103 63.68 -7.96 -22.98
C PRO A 103 64.70 -6.82 -23.16
N GLU A 104 65.94 -7.14 -23.54
CA GLU A 104 67.04 -6.18 -23.71
C GLU A 104 66.74 -5.06 -24.73
N ASP A 105 65.82 -5.27 -25.68
CA ASP A 105 65.42 -4.32 -26.73
C ASP A 105 64.33 -3.30 -26.27
N TRP A 106 64.01 -3.21 -24.98
CA TRP A 106 62.88 -2.38 -24.51
C TRP A 106 63.08 -0.85 -24.65
N GLU A 107 64.32 -0.39 -24.88
CA GLU A 107 64.66 1.02 -25.06
C GLU A 107 64.51 1.51 -26.52
N ASP A 108 64.40 0.60 -27.50
CA ASP A 108 64.32 0.95 -28.93
C ASP A 108 62.98 1.58 -29.33
N ASP A 109 61.91 1.34 -28.57
CA ASP A 109 60.56 1.89 -28.80
C ASP A 109 60.37 3.32 -28.21
N PHE A 110 61.39 3.87 -27.53
CA PHE A 110 61.34 5.20 -26.90
C PHE A 110 62.20 6.28 -27.62
N MET A 111 62.98 5.88 -28.64
CA MET A 111 63.74 6.77 -29.54
C MET A 111 62.94 7.08 -30.81
#